data_AF-A0A9D7LIH0-F1
#
_entry.id   AF-A0A9D7LIH0-F1
#
_cell.length_a   1.000
_cell.length_b   1.000
_cell.length_c   1.000
_cell.angle_alpha   90.00
_cell.angle_beta   90.00
_cell.angle_gamma   90.00
#
_symmetry.space_group_name_H-M   'P 1'
#
loop_
_entity.id
_entity.type
_entity.pdbx_description
1 polymer ?
#
loop_
_entity_poly.entity_id
_entity_poly.type
_entity_poly.pdbx_seq_one_letter_code
_entity_poly.pdbx_strand_id
1 'polypeptide(L)'
;MSLITEAQVVLDLAGADRHEATRTLAATLVDSGRCTDLAQFVADVAKREETMATGLPGGIGIPHARSAAITEPSLAFGRIAGGLDWGAKDGPADLVFLIAAPEAGGDAHMQMLPKLARALMKKDFVAALRAATTKSEVVRLVNEAVSLDPAPAAASAAPAPAAAAGLRPASSGCPWRHAPRLAAPPSQLARCVSSV
;
A
#
# COMPACT_ATOMS: atom_id res chain seq x y z
N MET A 1 -17.67 10.48 -9.74
CA MET A 1 -16.67 9.99 -10.71
C MET A 1 -15.56 9.28 -9.94
N SER A 2 -15.10 8.12 -10.39
CA SER A 2 -13.99 7.40 -9.72
C SER A 2 -12.65 7.83 -10.32
N LEU A 3 -11.70 8.25 -9.47
CA LEU A 3 -10.37 8.74 -9.87
C LEU A 3 -9.49 7.63 -10.46
N ILE A 4 -9.74 6.38 -10.10
CA ILE A 4 -8.94 5.22 -10.50
C ILE A 4 -9.84 4.01 -10.71
N THR A 5 -9.53 3.24 -11.75
CA THR A 5 -10.13 1.94 -12.05
C THR A 5 -9.00 0.93 -12.27
N GLU A 6 -9.33 -0.34 -12.45
CA GLU A 6 -8.32 -1.38 -12.67
C GLU A 6 -7.49 -1.14 -13.95
N ALA A 7 -8.02 -0.38 -14.91
CA ALA A 7 -7.30 -0.01 -16.13
C ALA A 7 -6.06 0.86 -15.84
N GLN A 8 -6.05 1.65 -14.77
CA GLN A 8 -4.93 2.52 -14.40
C GLN A 8 -4.00 1.91 -13.35
N VAL A 9 -4.08 0.59 -13.11
CA VAL A 9 -3.24 -0.12 -12.15
C VAL A 9 -2.26 -1.02 -12.87
N VAL A 10 -0.97 -0.84 -12.57
CA VAL A 10 0.15 -1.64 -13.06
C VAL A 10 0.92 -2.22 -11.87
N LEU A 11 0.66 -3.49 -11.53
CA LEU A 11 1.25 -4.13 -10.34
C LEU A 11 2.72 -4.52 -10.51
N ASP A 12 3.14 -4.73 -11.76
CA ASP A 12 4.49 -5.10 -12.16
C ASP A 12 5.03 -4.04 -13.13
N LEU A 13 5.06 -2.79 -12.66
CA LEU A 13 5.56 -1.65 -13.44
C LEU A 13 7.07 -1.82 -13.64
N ALA A 14 7.49 -1.81 -14.90
CA ALA A 14 8.88 -1.81 -15.31
C ALA A 14 9.24 -0.49 -16.01
N GLY A 15 10.51 -0.11 -15.90
CA GLY A 15 11.11 1.04 -16.56
C GLY A 15 12.57 1.17 -16.15
N ALA A 16 13.42 1.66 -17.05
CA ALA A 16 14.83 1.92 -16.75
C ALA A 16 14.99 3.11 -15.79
N ASP A 17 14.06 4.07 -15.84
CA ASP A 17 14.08 5.28 -15.04
C ASP A 17 12.66 5.85 -14.79
N ARG A 18 12.63 7.02 -14.16
CA ARG A 18 11.38 7.72 -13.84
C ARG A 18 10.56 8.21 -15.00
N HIS A 19 11.21 8.52 -16.11
CA HIS A 19 10.55 8.99 -17.29
C HIS A 19 9.84 7.83 -17.99
N GLU A 20 10.48 6.67 -18.08
CA GLU A 20 9.86 5.46 -18.62
C GLU A 20 8.70 4.95 -17.76
N ALA A 21 8.88 4.87 -16.43
CA ALA A 21 7.83 4.46 -15.52
C ALA A 21 6.60 5.39 -15.60
N THR A 22 6.84 6.71 -15.65
CA THR A 22 5.78 7.71 -15.83
C THR A 22 5.07 7.55 -17.16
N ARG A 23 5.80 7.32 -18.26
CA ARG A 23 5.21 7.10 -19.58
C ARG A 23 4.32 5.86 -19.61
N THR A 24 4.73 4.76 -19.00
CA THR A 24 3.91 3.53 -18.92
C THR A 24 2.61 3.78 -18.15
N LEU A 25 2.66 4.49 -17.02
CA LEU A 25 1.46 4.86 -16.28
C LEU A 25 0.57 5.83 -17.07
N ALA A 26 1.16 6.83 -17.73
CA ALA A 26 0.43 7.78 -18.57
C ALA A 26 -0.27 7.09 -19.76
N ALA A 27 0.32 6.05 -20.34
CA ALA A 27 -0.30 5.25 -21.39
C ALA A 27 -1.62 4.61 -20.92
N THR A 28 -1.72 4.15 -19.66
CA THR A 28 -2.98 3.62 -19.12
C THR A 28 -4.11 4.66 -19.07
N LEU A 29 -3.76 5.96 -18.95
CA LEU A 29 -4.72 7.05 -19.03
C LEU A 29 -5.20 7.29 -20.45
N VAL A 30 -4.33 7.08 -21.45
CA VAL A 30 -4.72 7.14 -22.87
C VAL A 30 -5.65 5.98 -23.21
N ASP A 31 -5.29 4.76 -22.81
CA ASP A 31 -6.08 3.55 -23.08
C ASP A 31 -7.49 3.62 -22.49
N SER A 32 -7.67 4.41 -21.44
CA SER A 32 -8.96 4.63 -20.77
C SER A 32 -9.70 5.90 -21.21
N GLY A 33 -9.16 6.65 -22.18
CA GLY A 33 -9.77 7.88 -22.69
C GLY A 33 -9.65 9.10 -21.77
N ARG A 34 -8.80 9.02 -20.75
CA ARG A 34 -8.55 10.07 -19.74
C ARG A 34 -7.43 11.03 -20.12
N CYS A 35 -6.63 10.64 -21.11
CA CYS A 35 -5.56 11.44 -21.70
C CYS A 35 -5.68 11.42 -23.23
N THR A 36 -5.68 12.60 -23.84
CA THR A 36 -5.78 12.76 -25.31
C THR A 36 -4.43 12.88 -26.00
N ASP A 37 -3.37 13.19 -25.25
CA ASP A 37 -2.01 13.34 -25.78
C ASP A 37 -0.96 12.87 -24.77
N LEU A 38 -0.41 11.69 -25.03
CA LEU A 38 0.61 11.08 -24.17
C LEU A 38 1.89 11.91 -24.09
N ALA A 39 2.35 12.43 -25.23
CA ALA A 39 3.64 13.10 -25.31
C ALA A 39 3.59 14.41 -24.55
N GLN A 40 2.51 15.17 -24.73
CA GLN A 40 2.26 16.41 -23.99
C GLN A 40 2.16 16.14 -22.48
N PHE A 41 1.36 15.16 -22.05
CA PHE A 41 1.19 14.90 -20.63
C PHE A 41 2.50 14.45 -19.94
N VAL A 42 3.28 13.58 -20.58
CA VAL A 42 4.59 13.15 -20.05
C VAL A 42 5.56 14.33 -19.96
N ALA A 43 5.56 15.24 -20.94
CA ALA A 43 6.39 16.44 -20.91
C ALA A 43 5.97 17.39 -19.76
N ASP A 44 4.67 17.57 -19.53
CA ASP A 44 4.15 18.41 -18.44
C ASP A 44 4.55 17.84 -17.06
N VAL A 45 4.49 16.52 -16.89
CA VAL A 45 4.95 15.84 -15.66
C VAL A 45 6.46 16.00 -15.47
N ALA A 46 7.26 15.80 -16.51
CA ALA A 46 8.71 15.95 -16.43
C ALA A 46 9.11 17.38 -16.04
N LYS A 47 8.48 18.39 -16.66
CA LYS A 47 8.71 19.81 -16.32
C LYS A 47 8.38 20.12 -14.86
N ARG A 48 7.32 19.52 -14.30
CA ARG A 48 6.97 19.69 -12.89
C ARG A 48 7.99 19.01 -11.96
N GLU A 49 8.45 17.82 -12.33
CA GLU A 49 9.45 17.04 -11.59
C GLU A 49 10.81 17.75 -11.53
N GLU A 50 11.22 18.43 -12.60
CA GLU A 50 12.45 19.22 -12.68
C GLU A 50 12.48 20.40 -11.68
N THR A 51 11.31 20.94 -11.33
CA THR A 51 11.24 22.05 -10.36
C THR A 51 11.56 21.59 -8.95
N MET A 52 11.07 20.41 -8.56
CA MET A 52 11.31 19.79 -7.27
C MET A 52 10.92 18.32 -7.36
N ALA A 53 11.83 17.46 -6.91
CA ALA A 53 11.60 16.02 -6.83
C ALA A 53 10.32 15.70 -6.06
N THR A 54 9.58 14.69 -6.54
CA THR A 54 8.28 14.30 -5.98
C THR A 54 8.34 12.98 -5.20
N GLY A 55 9.55 12.54 -4.84
CA GLY A 55 9.75 11.45 -3.90
C GLY A 55 9.30 11.82 -2.49
N LEU A 56 8.60 10.89 -1.84
CA LEU A 56 8.19 10.96 -0.44
C LEU A 56 8.87 9.83 0.35
N PRO A 57 9.12 10.04 1.66
CA PRO A 57 9.60 8.98 2.52
C PRO A 57 8.69 7.76 2.52
N GLY A 58 9.29 6.59 2.74
CA GLY A 58 8.60 5.31 2.75
C GLY A 58 8.44 4.69 1.37
N GLY A 59 9.31 5.02 0.42
CA GLY A 59 9.38 4.39 -0.90
C GLY A 59 8.26 4.80 -1.86
N ILE A 60 7.88 6.08 -1.88
CA ILE A 60 6.72 6.55 -2.64
C ILE A 60 7.13 7.65 -3.62
N GLY A 61 6.71 7.53 -4.87
CA GLY A 61 6.80 8.56 -5.89
C GLY A 61 5.42 9.14 -6.22
N ILE A 62 5.27 10.46 -6.26
CA ILE A 62 4.01 11.13 -6.62
C ILE A 62 4.16 12.10 -7.81
N PRO A 63 4.62 11.63 -8.98
CA PRO A 63 4.72 12.48 -10.17
C PRO A 63 3.34 13.02 -10.52
N HIS A 64 3.26 14.32 -10.81
CA HIS A 64 1.97 14.99 -11.02
C HIS A 64 2.08 16.16 -11.98
N ALA A 65 1.01 16.43 -12.72
CA ALA A 65 0.89 17.63 -13.52
C ALA A 65 -0.57 18.04 -13.75
N ARG A 66 -0.76 19.35 -13.99
CA ARG A 66 -1.91 19.84 -14.74
C ARG A 66 -1.54 19.84 -16.22
N SER A 67 -2.44 19.42 -17.09
CA SER A 67 -2.19 19.37 -18.52
C SER A 67 -3.47 19.53 -19.34
N ALA A 68 -3.38 20.21 -20.47
CA ALA A 68 -4.46 20.29 -21.45
C ALA A 68 -4.80 18.92 -22.07
N ALA A 69 -3.87 17.96 -21.99
CA ALA A 69 -4.07 16.60 -22.49
C ALA A 69 -4.98 15.76 -21.59
N ILE A 70 -5.29 16.19 -20.37
CA ILE A 70 -6.08 15.43 -19.41
C ILE A 70 -7.54 15.88 -19.45
N THR A 71 -8.45 14.92 -19.63
CA THR A 71 -9.88 15.19 -19.79
C THR A 71 -10.64 15.20 -18.47
N GLU A 72 -10.17 14.42 -17.49
CA GLU A 72 -10.75 14.33 -16.16
C GLU A 72 -9.68 14.02 -15.10
N PRO A 73 -9.87 14.43 -13.83
CA PRO A 73 -8.92 14.14 -12.76
C PRO A 73 -8.76 12.63 -12.62
N SER A 74 -7.53 12.18 -12.68
CA SER A 74 -7.20 10.77 -12.77
C SER A 74 -6.01 10.44 -11.90
N LEU A 75 -5.99 9.20 -11.43
CA LEU A 75 -4.89 8.61 -10.72
C LEU A 75 -4.50 7.31 -11.41
N ALA A 76 -3.21 7.14 -11.68
CA ALA A 76 -2.64 5.87 -12.10
C ALA A 76 -1.64 5.38 -11.05
N PHE A 77 -1.66 4.08 -10.79
CA PHE A 77 -0.83 3.43 -9.79
C PHE A 77 0.12 2.44 -10.44
N GLY A 78 1.38 2.50 -10.02
CA GLY A 78 2.43 1.57 -10.37
C GLY A 78 3.08 0.98 -9.14
N ARG A 79 3.43 -0.31 -9.20
CA ARG A 79 4.37 -0.92 -8.25
C ARG A 79 5.58 -1.48 -8.99
N ILE A 80 6.77 -1.13 -8.54
CA ILE A 80 8.03 -1.41 -9.22
C ILE A 80 8.86 -2.36 -8.36
N ALA A 81 9.25 -3.50 -8.92
CA ALA A 81 10.17 -4.41 -8.26
C ALA A 81 11.57 -3.76 -8.16
N GLY A 82 12.09 -3.61 -6.94
CA GLY A 82 13.40 -2.99 -6.67
C GLY A 82 13.40 -1.47 -6.55
N GLY A 83 12.30 -0.82 -6.94
CA GLY A 83 12.11 0.64 -6.88
C GLY A 83 12.99 1.43 -7.85
N LEU A 84 12.69 2.73 -7.98
CA LEU A 84 13.49 3.67 -8.78
C LEU A 84 13.64 5.03 -8.07
N ASP A 85 14.68 5.81 -8.42
CA ASP A 85 15.02 7.07 -7.74
C ASP A 85 14.12 8.26 -8.09
N TRP A 86 13.25 8.64 -7.14
CA TRP A 86 12.32 9.78 -7.26
C TRP A 86 12.80 10.98 -6.40
N GLY A 87 14.05 10.96 -5.91
CA GLY A 87 14.67 12.04 -5.17
C GLY A 87 14.30 12.11 -3.68
N ALA A 88 13.72 11.05 -3.11
CA ALA A 88 13.52 10.93 -1.66
C ALA A 88 14.86 10.65 -0.96
N LYS A 89 15.03 11.16 0.27
CA LYS A 89 16.29 11.02 1.04
C LYS A 89 16.53 9.61 1.58
N ASP A 90 15.48 8.82 1.72
CA ASP A 90 15.50 7.49 2.32
C ASP A 90 15.58 6.36 1.28
N GLY A 91 15.66 6.69 -0.01
CA GLY A 91 15.96 5.75 -1.08
C GLY A 91 14.91 5.72 -2.20
N PRO A 92 14.94 4.67 -3.04
CA PRO A 92 14.07 4.55 -4.21
C PRO A 92 12.61 4.32 -3.83
N ALA A 93 11.72 4.69 -4.75
CA ALA A 93 10.28 4.46 -4.65
C ALA A 93 9.87 3.16 -5.36
N ASP A 94 9.18 2.28 -4.65
CA ASP A 94 8.56 1.07 -5.18
C ASP A 94 7.06 1.24 -5.45
N LEU A 95 6.44 2.28 -4.90
CA LEU A 95 5.05 2.67 -5.19
C LEU A 95 5.03 4.02 -5.91
N VAL A 96 4.35 4.09 -7.05
CA VAL A 96 4.23 5.32 -7.84
C VAL A 96 2.77 5.67 -8.06
N PHE A 97 2.41 6.91 -7.73
CA PHE A 97 1.08 7.48 -7.93
C PHE A 97 1.18 8.64 -8.92
N LEU A 98 0.86 8.38 -10.18
CA LEU A 98 0.78 9.41 -11.19
C LEU A 98 -0.55 10.15 -11.08
N ILE A 99 -0.48 11.44 -10.73
CA ILE A 99 -1.65 12.29 -10.53
C ILE A 99 -1.83 13.21 -11.74
N ALA A 100 -2.95 13.06 -12.44
CA ALA A 100 -3.27 13.79 -13.64
C ALA A 100 -4.47 14.71 -13.40
N ALA A 101 -4.32 16.00 -13.73
CA ALA A 101 -5.41 16.97 -13.63
C ALA A 101 -5.57 17.75 -14.94
N PRO A 102 -6.80 18.04 -15.40
CA PRO A 102 -7.02 18.99 -16.48
C PRO A 102 -6.51 20.39 -16.11
N GLU A 103 -6.08 21.17 -17.09
CA GLU A 103 -5.80 22.60 -16.91
C GLU A 103 -7.06 23.41 -16.58
N ALA A 104 -8.18 23.08 -17.22
CA ALA A 104 -9.48 23.70 -17.00
C ALA A 104 -10.28 22.92 -15.94
N GLY A 105 -10.85 23.61 -14.94
CA GLY A 105 -11.68 22.92 -13.91
C GLY A 105 -11.57 23.45 -12.49
N GLY A 106 -10.73 24.47 -12.23
CA GLY A 106 -10.59 25.09 -10.91
C GLY A 106 -9.90 24.20 -9.86
N ASP A 107 -9.79 24.69 -8.63
CA ASP A 107 -9.02 24.03 -7.55
C ASP A 107 -9.72 22.81 -6.91
N ALA A 108 -10.92 22.45 -7.38
CA ALA A 108 -11.66 21.29 -6.87
C ALA A 108 -10.84 19.98 -6.97
N HIS A 109 -9.97 19.88 -7.98
CA HIS A 109 -9.12 18.70 -8.18
C HIS A 109 -7.90 18.70 -7.26
N MET A 110 -7.44 19.87 -6.81
CA MET A 110 -6.37 19.97 -5.81
C MET A 110 -6.85 19.57 -4.42
N GLN A 111 -8.14 19.37 -4.19
CA GLN A 111 -8.65 18.87 -2.91
C GLN A 111 -8.37 17.37 -2.70
N MET A 112 -8.07 16.62 -3.77
CA MET A 112 -7.74 15.19 -3.67
C MET A 112 -6.28 14.94 -3.28
N LEU A 113 -5.36 15.81 -3.70
CA LEU A 113 -3.93 15.74 -3.41
C LEU A 113 -3.66 15.72 -1.90
N PRO A 114 -4.23 16.62 -1.06
CA PRO A 114 -4.10 16.56 0.38
C PRO A 114 -4.65 15.28 1.00
N LYS A 115 -5.74 14.72 0.47
CA LYS A 115 -6.34 13.48 0.99
C LYS A 115 -5.44 12.28 0.69
N LEU A 116 -5.00 12.15 -0.56
CA LEU A 116 -4.07 11.09 -0.97
C LEU A 116 -2.73 11.23 -0.22
N ALA A 117 -2.16 12.43 -0.12
CA ALA A 117 -0.94 12.66 0.63
C ALA A 117 -1.06 12.24 2.10
N ARG A 118 -2.17 12.60 2.78
CA ARG A 118 -2.43 12.14 4.16
C ARG A 118 -2.57 10.62 4.26
N ALA A 119 -3.20 9.98 3.27
CA ALA A 119 -3.30 8.53 3.24
C ALA A 119 -1.93 7.87 3.06
N LEU A 120 -1.07 8.42 2.20
CA LEU A 120 0.28 7.94 1.96
C LEU A 120 1.21 8.07 3.18
N MET A 121 0.87 8.93 4.16
CA MET A 121 1.58 8.98 5.44
C MET A 121 1.21 7.83 6.39
N LYS A 122 0.12 7.10 6.14
CA LYS A 122 -0.33 5.99 6.99
C LYS A 122 0.40 4.70 6.61
N LYS A 123 1.26 4.20 7.49
CA LYS A 123 2.07 2.99 7.26
C LYS A 123 1.22 1.78 6.84
N ASP A 124 0.07 1.58 7.47
CA ASP A 124 -0.82 0.43 7.17
C ASP A 124 -1.39 0.50 5.76
N PHE A 125 -1.70 1.71 5.26
CA PHE A 125 -2.20 1.90 3.90
C PHE A 125 -1.12 1.56 2.87
N VAL A 126 0.10 2.08 3.08
CA VAL A 126 1.25 1.81 2.21
C VAL A 126 1.61 0.31 2.24
N ALA A 127 1.57 -0.32 3.41
CA ALA A 127 1.79 -1.76 3.55
C ALA A 127 0.72 -2.58 2.82
N ALA A 128 -0.56 -2.19 2.91
CA ALA A 128 -1.65 -2.84 2.20
C ALA A 128 -1.48 -2.75 0.67
N LEU A 129 -1.02 -1.60 0.15
CA LEU A 129 -0.72 -1.44 -1.28
C LEU A 129 0.43 -2.34 -1.76
N ARG A 130 1.45 -2.54 -0.91
CA ARG A 130 2.55 -3.49 -1.20
C ARG A 130 2.08 -4.95 -1.16
N ALA A 131 1.16 -5.28 -0.25
CA ALA A 131 0.62 -6.62 -0.11
C ALA A 131 -0.45 -6.98 -1.16
N ALA A 132 -1.09 -5.97 -1.77
CA ALA A 132 -2.14 -6.18 -2.76
C ALA A 132 -1.66 -7.04 -3.93
N THR A 133 -2.40 -8.09 -4.24
CA THR A 133 -2.07 -9.05 -5.31
C THR A 133 -2.90 -8.84 -6.57
N THR A 134 -3.97 -8.05 -6.46
CA THR A 134 -4.88 -7.78 -7.58
C THR A 134 -5.08 -6.29 -7.81
N LYS A 135 -5.43 -5.92 -9.06
CA LYS A 135 -5.73 -4.53 -9.41
C LYS A 135 -6.94 -4.00 -8.65
N SER A 136 -7.94 -4.87 -8.49
CA SER A 136 -9.17 -4.58 -7.75
C SER A 136 -8.91 -4.20 -6.29
N GLU A 137 -7.99 -4.91 -5.61
CA GLU A 137 -7.59 -4.59 -4.24
C GLU A 137 -6.98 -3.19 -4.13
N VAL A 138 -6.08 -2.82 -5.06
CA VAL A 138 -5.48 -1.49 -5.11
C VAL A 138 -6.56 -0.41 -5.30
N VAL A 139 -7.44 -0.60 -6.28
CA VAL A 139 -8.54 0.34 -6.56
C VAL A 139 -9.43 0.54 -5.34
N ARG A 140 -9.78 -0.54 -4.65
CA ARG A 140 -10.58 -0.48 -3.41
C ARG A 140 -9.86 0.31 -2.32
N LEU A 141 -8.61 -0.04 -2.01
CA LEU A 141 -7.81 0.64 -0.99
C LEU A 141 -7.70 2.14 -1.28
N VAL A 142 -7.39 2.51 -2.52
CA VAL A 142 -7.24 3.90 -2.93
C VAL A 142 -8.56 4.66 -2.84
N ASN A 143 -9.65 4.10 -3.34
CA ASN A 143 -10.98 4.73 -3.27
C ASN A 143 -11.44 4.93 -1.82
N GLU A 144 -11.22 3.96 -0.92
CA GLU A 144 -11.49 4.09 0.52
C GLU A 144 -10.70 5.25 1.14
N ALA A 145 -9.45 5.45 0.70
CA ALA A 145 -8.57 6.50 1.22
C ALA A 145 -8.89 7.92 0.72
N VAL A 146 -9.43 8.04 -0.51
CA VAL A 146 -9.66 9.35 -1.17
C VAL A 146 -11.13 9.76 -1.27
N SER A 147 -12.06 8.91 -0.85
CA SER A 147 -13.49 9.21 -0.83
C SER A 147 -13.79 10.53 -0.13
N LEU A 148 -14.73 11.30 -0.68
CA LEU A 148 -14.99 12.67 -0.25
C LEU A 148 -15.72 12.76 1.11
N ASP A 149 -16.26 11.64 1.59
CA ASP A 149 -16.93 11.51 2.89
C ASP A 149 -16.01 10.82 3.94
N PRO A 150 -16.11 11.18 5.22
CA PRO A 150 -15.31 10.55 6.26
C PRO A 150 -15.71 9.08 6.43
N ALA A 151 -14.83 8.16 6.05
CA ALA A 151 -14.93 6.77 6.47
C ALA A 151 -14.65 6.67 7.99
N PRO A 152 -15.51 5.98 8.77
CA PRO A 152 -15.24 5.75 10.18
C PRO A 152 -14.04 4.81 10.31
N ALA A 153 -13.15 5.13 11.24
CA ALA A 153 -12.04 4.28 11.62
C ALA A 153 -12.54 3.00 12.30
N ALA A 154 -12.29 1.84 11.70
CA ALA A 154 -12.21 0.51 12.32
C ALA A 154 -11.81 -0.49 11.23
N ALA A 155 -11.04 -1.55 11.42
CA ALA A 155 -10.16 -2.03 12.49
C ALA A 155 -9.38 -3.21 11.87
N SER A 156 -8.21 -3.48 12.44
CA SER A 156 -7.30 -4.58 12.11
C SER A 156 -7.95 -5.95 11.83
N ALA A 157 -7.44 -6.65 10.83
CA ALA A 157 -7.40 -8.11 10.83
C ALA A 157 -6.13 -8.61 10.11
N ALA A 158 -5.09 -8.90 10.88
CA ALA A 158 -4.04 -9.82 10.48
C ALA A 158 -4.61 -11.25 10.44
N PRO A 159 -4.30 -12.09 9.43
CA PRO A 159 -4.51 -13.52 9.57
C PRO A 159 -3.34 -14.12 10.37
N ALA A 160 -3.67 -14.65 11.55
CA ALA A 160 -2.79 -15.56 12.29
C ALA A 160 -2.59 -16.87 11.49
N PRO A 161 -1.43 -17.55 11.64
CA PRO A 161 -1.11 -18.75 10.87
C PRO A 161 -1.93 -19.96 11.33
N ALA A 162 -2.50 -20.70 10.37
CA ALA A 162 -3.07 -22.01 10.62
C ALA A 162 -1.93 -23.04 10.81
N ALA A 163 -1.64 -23.35 12.07
CA ALA A 163 -0.85 -24.51 12.45
C ALA A 163 -1.74 -25.76 12.51
N ALA A 164 -1.21 -26.87 12.02
CA ALA A 164 -1.80 -28.20 12.07
C ALA A 164 -1.97 -28.73 13.50
N ALA A 165 -3.08 -29.43 13.78
CA ALA A 165 -3.14 -30.41 14.87
C ALA A 165 -4.27 -31.44 14.67
N GLY A 166 -3.83 -32.68 14.45
CA GLY A 166 -4.41 -33.98 14.81
C GLY A 166 -5.89 -34.13 15.18
N LEU A 167 -6.55 -35.01 14.44
CA LEU A 167 -7.69 -35.80 14.91
C LEU A 167 -7.23 -37.23 15.21
N ARG A 168 -7.20 -37.61 16.49
CA ARG A 168 -7.26 -39.01 16.95
C ARG A 168 -8.66 -39.24 17.54
N PRO A 169 -9.37 -40.34 17.21
CA PRO A 169 -10.63 -40.64 17.85
C PRO A 169 -10.47 -41.50 19.13
N ALA A 170 -11.22 -41.06 20.14
CA ALA A 170 -12.00 -41.76 21.18
C ALA A 170 -11.59 -43.14 21.76
N SER A 171 -11.46 -43.11 23.10
CA SER A 171 -11.96 -44.01 24.15
C SER A 171 -12.18 -45.51 23.88
N SER A 172 -11.62 -46.36 24.74
CA SER A 172 -12.36 -47.13 25.78
C SER A 172 -11.46 -48.21 26.40
N GLY A 173 -11.60 -48.44 27.70
CA GLY A 173 -11.03 -49.62 28.37
C GLY A 173 -10.13 -49.32 29.57
N CYS A 174 -10.73 -49.26 30.75
CA CYS A 174 -10.06 -49.62 32.01
C CYS A 174 -10.42 -51.09 32.27
N PRO A 175 -9.48 -51.96 32.68
CA PRO A 175 -9.35 -52.23 34.11
C PRO A 175 -7.86 -52.41 34.52
N TRP A 176 -7.59 -53.13 35.62
CA TRP A 176 -6.27 -53.44 36.22
C TRP A 176 -5.83 -52.55 37.39
N ARG A 177 -6.58 -52.72 38.50
CA ARG A 177 -6.14 -53.14 39.84
C ARG A 177 -4.63 -53.03 40.15
N HIS A 178 -4.28 -52.32 41.22
CA HIS A 178 -3.55 -52.76 42.44
C HIS A 178 -2.96 -51.55 43.21
N ALA A 179 -3.13 -51.58 44.54
CA ALA A 179 -2.90 -50.53 45.55
C ALA A 179 -1.41 -50.44 46.01
N PRO A 180 -1.04 -49.82 47.17
CA PRO A 180 -1.39 -48.53 47.79
C PRO A 180 -0.16 -47.67 48.24
N ARG A 181 -0.44 -46.44 48.73
CA ARG A 181 0.24 -45.66 49.81
C ARG A 181 1.69 -45.16 49.65
N LEU A 182 1.89 -43.85 49.86
CA LEU A 182 2.63 -43.17 50.95
C LEU A 182 2.73 -41.66 50.61
N ALA A 183 2.07 -40.77 51.36
CA ALA A 183 2.60 -39.93 52.45
C ALA A 183 3.42 -38.69 51.99
N ALA A 184 3.06 -37.52 52.53
CA ALA A 184 3.50 -36.16 52.16
C ALA A 184 4.70 -35.65 53.04
N PRO A 185 4.95 -34.31 53.19
CA PRO A 185 5.94 -33.43 52.54
C PRO A 185 6.95 -32.86 53.60
N PRO A 186 7.48 -31.59 53.63
CA PRO A 186 7.83 -30.55 52.64
C PRO A 186 9.28 -29.96 52.83
N SER A 187 9.56 -28.83 52.17
CA SER A 187 10.39 -27.66 52.61
C SER A 187 11.91 -27.57 52.32
N GLN A 188 12.31 -26.49 51.63
CA GLN A 188 13.23 -25.39 52.07
C GLN A 188 13.68 -24.58 50.83
N LEU A 189 13.43 -23.27 50.71
CA LEU A 189 14.07 -22.09 51.34
C LEU A 189 15.55 -21.85 50.95
N ALA A 190 15.78 -20.84 50.10
CA ALA A 190 16.92 -19.89 50.05
C ALA A 190 16.85 -19.18 48.68
N ARG A 191 16.67 -17.87 48.46
CA ARG A 191 17.11 -16.63 49.12
C ARG A 191 18.64 -16.49 49.23
N CYS A 192 19.24 -15.83 48.23
CA CYS A 192 20.45 -14.97 48.27
C CYS A 192 20.29 -14.03 47.05
N VAL A 193 19.89 -12.75 47.17
CA VAL A 193 20.56 -11.52 47.68
C VAL A 193 21.74 -11.02 46.82
N SER A 194 21.54 -9.80 46.32
CA SER A 194 22.45 -8.66 46.04
C SER A 194 23.81 -8.91 45.37
N SER A 195 24.06 -8.30 44.21
CA SER A 195 24.51 -6.90 44.01
C SER A 195 25.88 -6.62 44.62
N VAL A 196 26.88 -6.59 43.75
CA VAL A 196 27.88 -5.51 43.63
C VAL A 196 28.13 -5.33 42.13
#